data_AF-A0A9E6EWT0-F1
#
_entry.id   AF-A0A9E6EWT0-F1
#
_cell.length_a   1.000
_cell.length_b   1.000
_cell.length_c   1.000
_cell.angle_alpha   90.00
_cell.angle_beta   90.00
_cell.angle_gamma   90.00
#
_symmetry.space_group_name_H-M   'P 1'
#
loop_
_entity.id
_entity.type
_entity.pdbx_description
1 polymer ?
#
loop_
_entity_poly.entity_id
_entity_poly.type
_entity_poly.pdbx_seq_one_letter_code
_entity_poly.pdbx_strand_id
1 'polypeptide(L)'
;MKNNSIIKLLKVKTIMAIVCTLVFILCYSCKSQAQVSTAIDSSKLRLSYNSKTAVLDSGKRQTEFHGKWINYMDETNTWKEIDPLFVKTTKGFEMNEAPFKVLAPFYADEPAVFNNNNRYDVFTNEIIYDKPLEQTIQALGTAHVAGITETGDLGWGKAQYVVYPDAYPEIHADLIYWVHQGTAPRLRKFIRFKQKLFENTDFQFRVIYSDEVETLNNGENVTVTLKGINSKRGSGWDNFYIWDSKGGWAERKPIRFDFEKQILASTNNVTTDPNEYILTKHIEAEYFKTAVLPVFT
;
A
#
# COMPACT_ATOMS: atom_id res chain seq x y z
N MET A 1 -2.48 -64.40 -57.18
CA MET A 1 -2.45 -64.81 -55.76
C MET A 1 -1.88 -63.68 -54.89
N LYS A 2 -2.70 -62.66 -54.56
CA LYS A 2 -2.33 -61.56 -53.66
C LYS A 2 -3.60 -61.09 -52.95
N ASN A 3 -4.03 -61.80 -51.90
CA ASN A 3 -5.13 -61.30 -51.06
C ASN A 3 -5.16 -61.82 -49.61
N ASN A 4 -4.13 -62.55 -49.15
CA ASN A 4 -4.09 -63.10 -47.79
C ASN A 4 -3.23 -62.29 -46.79
N SER A 5 -2.52 -61.26 -47.24
CA SER A 5 -1.57 -60.52 -46.39
C SER A 5 -2.18 -59.30 -45.68
N ILE A 6 -3.25 -58.73 -46.23
CA ILE A 6 -3.85 -57.48 -45.70
C ILE A 6 -4.77 -57.75 -44.50
N ILE A 7 -5.45 -58.91 -44.47
CA ILE A 7 -6.38 -59.28 -43.38
C ILE A 7 -5.62 -59.62 -42.08
N LYS A 8 -4.39 -60.15 -42.15
CA LYS A 8 -3.55 -60.39 -40.97
C LYS A 8 -3.04 -59.10 -40.33
N LEU A 9 -2.78 -58.04 -41.11
CA LEU A 9 -2.24 -56.78 -40.58
C LEU A 9 -3.32 -55.94 -39.87
N LEU A 10 -4.58 -56.01 -40.30
CA LEU A 10 -5.68 -55.31 -39.62
C LEU A 10 -6.04 -55.93 -38.26
N LYS A 11 -6.02 -57.27 -38.13
CA LYS A 11 -6.37 -57.93 -36.85
C LYS A 11 -5.36 -57.65 -35.73
N VAL A 12 -4.08 -57.42 -36.05
CA VAL A 12 -3.05 -57.11 -35.04
C VAL A 12 -3.19 -55.68 -34.50
N LYS A 13 -3.56 -54.71 -35.35
CA LYS A 13 -3.75 -53.31 -34.91
C LYS A 13 -4.98 -53.11 -34.02
N THR A 14 -6.06 -53.85 -34.25
CA THR A 14 -7.27 -53.74 -33.42
C THR A 14 -7.09 -54.37 -32.04
N ILE A 15 -6.33 -55.47 -31.93
CA ILE A 15 -6.03 -56.10 -30.64
C ILE A 15 -5.08 -55.23 -29.80
N MET A 16 -4.09 -54.58 -30.44
CA MET A 16 -3.15 -53.70 -29.73
C MET A 16 -3.82 -52.41 -29.21
N ALA A 17 -4.81 -51.87 -29.92
CA ALA A 17 -5.60 -50.74 -29.44
C ALA A 17 -6.46 -51.09 -28.22
N ILE A 18 -7.09 -52.28 -28.21
CA ILE A 18 -7.94 -52.71 -27.08
C ILE A 18 -7.10 -53.02 -25.83
N VAL A 19 -5.89 -53.58 -25.98
CA VAL A 19 -4.98 -53.82 -24.84
C VAL A 19 -4.43 -52.51 -24.27
N CYS A 20 -4.14 -51.49 -25.09
CA CYS A 20 -3.73 -50.17 -24.59
C CYS A 20 -4.87 -49.43 -23.86
N THR A 21 -6.13 -49.58 -24.28
CA THR A 21 -7.26 -48.93 -23.59
C THR A 21 -7.62 -49.62 -22.27
N LEU A 22 -7.47 -50.94 -22.16
CA LEU A 22 -7.73 -51.67 -20.91
C LEU A 22 -6.64 -51.47 -19.83
N VAL A 23 -5.38 -51.27 -20.23
CA VAL A 23 -4.30 -50.91 -19.28
C VAL A 23 -4.48 -49.48 -18.75
N PHE A 24 -5.02 -48.56 -19.55
CA PHE A 24 -5.30 -47.20 -19.08
C PHE A 24 -6.49 -47.11 -18.11
N ILE A 25 -7.48 -48.00 -18.23
CA ILE A 25 -8.67 -47.99 -17.37
C ILE A 25 -8.41 -48.70 -16.02
N LEU A 26 -7.47 -49.65 -15.96
CA LEU A 26 -7.11 -50.35 -14.72
C LEU A 26 -6.10 -49.60 -13.82
N CYS A 27 -5.46 -48.54 -14.30
CA CYS A 27 -4.62 -47.65 -13.47
C CYS A 27 -5.39 -46.45 -12.88
N TYR A 28 -6.66 -46.25 -13.22
CA TYR A 28 -7.51 -45.20 -12.63
C TYR A 28 -8.40 -45.68 -11.48
N SER A 29 -8.14 -46.89 -10.96
CA SER A 29 -8.77 -47.36 -9.73
C SER A 29 -7.93 -47.00 -8.51
N CYS A 30 -8.51 -46.12 -7.69
CA CYS A 30 -8.19 -45.95 -6.28
C CYS A 30 -6.86 -45.25 -5.93
N LYS A 31 -6.77 -43.97 -6.26
CA LYS A 31 -6.38 -42.99 -5.24
C LYS A 31 -7.54 -42.01 -5.09
N SER A 32 -8.45 -42.31 -4.16
CA SER A 32 -9.04 -41.21 -3.41
C SER A 32 -7.85 -40.47 -2.82
N GLN A 33 -7.45 -39.36 -3.45
CA GLN A 33 -6.72 -38.34 -2.70
C GLN A 33 -7.66 -38.02 -1.55
N ALA A 34 -7.36 -38.58 -0.38
CA ALA A 34 -7.82 -38.00 0.85
C ALA A 34 -7.53 -36.52 0.67
N GLN A 35 -8.59 -35.69 0.64
CA GLN A 35 -8.43 -34.28 0.89
C GLN A 35 -7.74 -34.24 2.24
N VAL A 36 -6.42 -34.11 2.22
CA VAL A 36 -5.65 -33.82 3.42
C VAL A 36 -6.26 -32.51 3.86
N SER A 37 -7.01 -32.59 4.95
CA SER A 37 -7.53 -31.44 5.65
C SER A 37 -6.43 -30.37 5.66
N THR A 38 -6.65 -29.30 4.91
CA THR A 38 -5.85 -28.08 4.97
C THR A 38 -6.34 -27.22 6.13
N ALA A 39 -7.08 -27.79 7.08
CA ALA A 39 -7.49 -27.07 8.27
C ALA A 39 -6.21 -26.64 8.99
N ILE A 40 -6.05 -25.33 9.09
CA ILE A 40 -4.98 -24.70 9.85
C ILE A 40 -5.39 -24.77 11.31
N ASP A 41 -4.61 -25.47 12.13
CA ASP A 41 -4.72 -25.34 13.57
C ASP A 41 -4.28 -23.92 13.96
N SER A 42 -5.26 -23.02 14.13
CA SER A 42 -5.03 -21.60 14.44
C SER A 42 -4.29 -21.40 15.76
N SER A 43 -4.34 -22.38 16.68
CA SER A 43 -3.56 -22.36 17.92
C SER A 43 -2.05 -22.53 17.71
N LYS A 44 -1.63 -22.96 16.52
CA LYS A 44 -0.22 -23.14 16.12
C LYS A 44 0.23 -22.16 15.03
N LEU A 45 -0.58 -21.13 14.76
CA LEU A 45 -0.20 -20.07 13.84
C LEU A 45 0.93 -19.24 14.47
N ARG A 46 2.06 -19.15 13.77
CA ARG A 46 3.17 -18.28 14.14
C ARG A 46 3.28 -17.16 13.12
N LEU A 47 3.26 -15.94 13.60
CA LEU A 47 3.36 -14.72 12.80
C LEU A 47 4.72 -14.05 13.04
N SER A 48 5.27 -13.46 11.98
CA SER A 48 6.31 -12.42 12.04
C SER A 48 5.87 -11.24 11.17
N TYR A 49 6.61 -10.13 11.13
CA TYR A 49 6.22 -8.95 10.35
C TYR A 49 5.79 -9.24 8.89
N ASN A 50 6.44 -10.20 8.23
CA ASN A 50 6.22 -10.54 6.82
C ASN A 50 5.94 -12.02 6.54
N SER A 51 5.69 -12.84 7.55
CA SER A 51 5.46 -14.28 7.34
C SER A 51 4.35 -14.84 8.22
N LYS A 52 3.70 -15.89 7.70
CA LYS A 52 2.73 -16.72 8.42
C LYS A 52 3.18 -18.17 8.34
N THR A 53 3.31 -18.84 9.48
CA THR A 53 3.64 -20.27 9.55
C THR A 53 2.53 -21.02 10.26
N ALA A 54 1.88 -21.93 9.55
CA ALA A 54 0.89 -22.85 10.07
C ALA A 54 1.46 -24.26 10.21
N VAL A 55 1.02 -24.98 11.25
CA VAL A 55 1.22 -26.43 11.35
C VAL A 55 -0.06 -27.10 10.89
N LEU A 56 0.03 -27.89 9.83
CA LEU A 56 -1.09 -28.66 9.28
C LEU A 56 -1.39 -29.87 10.17
N ASP A 57 -2.59 -30.45 10.04
CA ASP A 57 -2.98 -31.68 10.75
C ASP A 57 -2.00 -32.84 10.53
N SER A 58 -1.31 -32.85 9.38
CA SER A 58 -0.26 -33.81 9.05
C SER A 58 1.06 -33.63 9.84
N GLY A 59 1.15 -32.62 10.71
CA GLY A 59 2.39 -32.19 11.39
C GLY A 59 3.37 -31.44 10.50
N LYS A 60 3.11 -31.33 9.18
CA LYS A 60 3.91 -30.52 8.26
C LYS A 60 3.72 -29.04 8.55
N ARG A 61 4.77 -28.25 8.28
CA ARG A 61 4.71 -26.79 8.34
C ARG A 61 4.49 -26.22 6.95
N GLN A 62 3.60 -25.25 6.86
CA GLN A 62 3.43 -24.41 5.69
C GLN A 62 3.76 -22.98 6.08
N THR A 63 4.72 -22.38 5.37
CA THR A 63 5.14 -21.00 5.60
C THR A 63 4.93 -20.18 4.34
N GLU A 64 4.30 -19.03 4.51
CA GLU A 64 4.16 -17.98 3.49
C GLU A 64 5.06 -16.80 3.86
N PHE A 65 5.75 -16.23 2.88
CA PHE A 65 6.61 -15.06 3.04
C PHE A 65 6.20 -13.95 2.07
N HIS A 66 6.23 -12.71 2.53
CA HIS A 66 5.94 -11.52 1.71
C HIS A 66 7.13 -10.56 1.71
N GLY A 67 7.25 -9.79 0.62
CA GLY A 67 8.19 -8.67 0.53
C GLY A 67 7.70 -7.39 1.24
N LYS A 68 6.65 -7.47 2.06
CA LYS A 68 6.02 -6.33 2.75
C LYS A 68 5.50 -6.74 4.12
N TRP A 69 5.10 -5.77 4.92
CA TRP A 69 4.40 -6.03 6.18
C TRP A 69 3.04 -6.67 5.90
N ILE A 70 2.76 -7.76 6.59
CA ILE A 70 1.45 -8.44 6.58
C ILE A 70 0.91 -8.70 7.99
N ASN A 71 1.77 -8.55 9.01
CA ASN A 71 1.39 -8.62 10.42
C ASN A 71 2.04 -7.45 11.17
N TYR A 72 1.48 -7.03 12.30
CA TYR A 72 2.03 -6.02 13.19
C TYR A 72 2.09 -6.52 14.63
N MET A 73 2.98 -5.94 15.43
CA MET A 73 3.08 -6.25 16.86
C MET A 73 2.26 -5.22 17.66
N ASP A 74 1.29 -5.69 18.43
CA ASP A 74 0.40 -4.83 19.21
C ASP A 74 1.01 -4.40 20.57
N GLU A 75 0.23 -3.64 21.35
CA GLU A 75 0.62 -3.11 22.67
C GLU A 75 0.93 -4.21 23.72
N THR A 76 0.51 -5.46 23.47
CA THR A 76 0.79 -6.62 24.33
C THR A 76 2.02 -7.43 23.87
N ASN A 77 2.75 -6.94 22.86
CA ASN A 77 3.83 -7.66 22.17
C ASN A 77 3.34 -8.92 21.43
N THR A 78 2.06 -8.95 21.05
CA THR A 78 1.47 -10.05 20.28
C THR A 78 1.41 -9.68 18.80
N TRP A 79 1.80 -10.61 17.93
CA TRP A 79 1.64 -10.42 16.49
C TRP A 79 0.16 -10.59 16.08
N LYS A 80 -0.32 -9.69 15.23
CA LYS A 80 -1.67 -9.69 14.64
C LYS A 80 -1.57 -9.43 13.15
N GLU A 81 -2.53 -9.93 12.38
CA GLU A 81 -2.62 -9.62 10.95
C GLU A 81 -3.00 -8.15 10.74
N ILE A 82 -2.55 -7.55 9.64
CA ILE A 82 -2.91 -6.17 9.31
C ILE A 82 -4.30 -6.14 8.65
N ASP A 83 -5.19 -5.25 9.12
CA ASP A 83 -6.41 -4.86 8.38
C ASP A 83 -6.16 -3.55 7.61
N PRO A 84 -6.09 -3.56 6.26
CA PRO A 84 -5.95 -2.37 5.43
C PRO A 84 -7.16 -1.42 5.44
N LEU A 85 -8.31 -1.85 5.95
CA LEU A 85 -9.56 -1.17 5.68
C LEU A 85 -9.76 0.06 6.58
N PHE A 86 -10.25 1.14 5.96
CA PHE A 86 -10.73 2.31 6.65
C PHE A 86 -12.14 2.05 7.19
N VAL A 87 -12.31 2.22 8.50
CA VAL A 87 -13.59 2.15 9.18
C VAL A 87 -14.03 3.57 9.52
N LYS A 88 -15.25 3.96 9.11
CA LYS A 88 -15.82 5.25 9.50
C LYS A 88 -16.18 5.25 10.99
N THR A 89 -15.62 6.18 11.75
CA THR A 89 -15.85 6.37 13.19
C THR A 89 -16.52 7.72 13.44
N THR A 90 -16.60 8.17 14.69
CA THR A 90 -17.06 9.53 15.05
C THR A 90 -16.02 10.62 14.81
N LYS A 91 -14.77 10.26 14.48
CA LYS A 91 -13.66 11.20 14.29
C LYS A 91 -13.24 11.35 12.82
N GLY A 92 -13.71 10.47 11.93
CA GLY A 92 -13.29 10.40 10.55
C GLY A 92 -13.26 8.96 10.04
N PHE A 93 -12.29 8.64 9.19
CA PHE A 93 -12.02 7.30 8.68
C PHE A 93 -10.73 6.79 9.30
N GLU A 94 -10.84 5.74 10.12
CA GLU A 94 -9.73 5.21 10.91
C GLU A 94 -9.24 3.88 10.34
N MET A 95 -7.92 3.68 10.35
CA MET A 95 -7.27 2.39 10.15
C MET A 95 -6.28 2.19 11.30
N ASN A 96 -6.52 1.21 12.17
CA ASN A 96 -5.80 1.06 13.44
C ASN A 96 -5.24 -0.35 13.72
N GLU A 97 -5.50 -1.31 12.83
CA GLU A 97 -4.95 -2.68 12.92
C GLU A 97 -3.73 -2.82 12.00
N ALA A 98 -2.69 -2.02 12.25
CA ALA A 98 -1.47 -1.97 11.44
C ALA A 98 -0.27 -1.53 12.33
N PRO A 99 0.99 -1.56 11.85
CA PRO A 99 2.13 -1.04 12.63
C PRO A 99 2.14 0.51 12.72
N PHE A 100 0.99 1.14 12.52
CA PHE A 100 0.72 2.57 12.57
C PHE A 100 -0.81 2.74 12.68
N LYS A 101 -1.26 3.92 13.07
CA LYS A 101 -2.67 4.32 13.04
C LYS A 101 -2.86 5.48 12.08
N VAL A 102 -3.94 5.47 11.32
CA VAL A 102 -4.30 6.55 10.39
C VAL A 102 -5.69 7.04 10.70
N LEU A 103 -5.84 8.37 10.70
CA LEU A 103 -7.13 9.04 10.70
C LEU A 103 -7.19 9.99 9.51
N ALA A 104 -8.00 9.65 8.50
CA ALA A 104 -8.40 10.61 7.49
C ALA A 104 -9.65 11.36 7.99
N PRO A 105 -9.73 12.69 7.81
CA PRO A 105 -10.80 13.51 8.38
C PRO A 105 -12.16 13.29 7.70
N PHE A 106 -13.23 13.91 8.21
CA PHE A 106 -14.50 13.88 7.49
C PHE A 106 -14.51 14.79 6.28
N TYR A 107 -13.79 15.91 6.33
CA TYR A 107 -13.77 16.91 5.28
C TYR A 107 -12.36 17.16 4.73
N ALA A 108 -12.27 17.55 3.47
CA ALA A 108 -10.99 17.65 2.76
C ALA A 108 -10.04 18.73 3.31
N ASP A 109 -10.61 19.77 3.92
CA ASP A 109 -9.92 20.93 4.50
C ASP A 109 -9.47 20.71 5.94
N GLU A 110 -9.75 19.55 6.52
CA GLU A 110 -9.34 19.16 7.87
C GLU A 110 -8.01 18.39 7.86
N PRO A 111 -7.30 18.35 9.00
CA PRO A 111 -6.04 17.61 9.11
C PRO A 111 -6.26 16.08 9.20
N ALA A 112 -5.50 15.33 8.41
CA ALA A 112 -5.32 13.89 8.58
C ALA A 112 -4.12 13.60 9.51
N VAL A 113 -4.22 12.52 10.28
CA VAL A 113 -3.19 12.10 11.24
C VAL A 113 -2.61 10.75 10.84
N PHE A 114 -1.29 10.65 10.85
CA PHE A 114 -0.53 9.41 10.75
C PHE A 114 0.29 9.25 12.02
N ASN A 115 -0.02 8.21 12.80
CA ASN A 115 0.68 7.89 14.03
C ASN A 115 1.47 6.60 13.82
N ASN A 116 2.78 6.72 13.63
CA ASN A 116 3.68 5.58 13.55
C ASN A 116 3.97 5.04 14.95
N ASN A 117 3.17 4.06 15.36
CA ASN A 117 3.31 3.33 16.62
C ASN A 117 3.95 1.94 16.44
N ASN A 118 4.69 1.71 15.35
CA ASN A 118 5.34 0.42 15.07
C ASN A 118 6.13 -0.08 16.28
N ARG A 119 5.91 -1.32 16.71
CA ARG A 119 6.57 -1.87 17.90
C ARG A 119 7.70 -2.83 17.61
N TYR A 120 8.05 -3.02 16.34
CA TYR A 120 9.06 -3.98 15.96
C TYR A 120 10.04 -3.41 14.93
N ASP A 121 11.33 -3.43 15.25
CA ASP A 121 12.40 -3.07 14.33
C ASP A 121 12.84 -4.31 13.55
N VAL A 122 12.62 -4.30 12.23
CA VAL A 122 12.92 -5.44 11.35
C VAL A 122 14.41 -5.59 11.04
N PHE A 123 15.22 -4.56 11.28
CA PHE A 123 16.66 -4.59 11.03
C PHE A 123 17.42 -5.15 12.23
N THR A 124 17.01 -4.75 13.44
CA THR A 124 17.62 -5.24 14.69
C THR A 124 16.89 -6.44 15.29
N ASN A 125 15.69 -6.76 14.81
CA ASN A 125 14.78 -7.78 15.36
C ASN A 125 14.38 -7.51 16.82
N GLU A 126 14.30 -6.23 17.21
CA GLU A 126 14.01 -5.81 18.59
C GLU A 126 12.63 -5.14 18.72
N ILE A 127 12.08 -5.20 19.94
CA ILE A 127 10.87 -4.45 20.29
C ILE A 127 11.23 -2.97 20.47
N ILE A 128 10.38 -2.09 19.94
CA ILE A 128 10.49 -0.64 20.06
C ILE A 128 9.61 -0.16 21.21
N TYR A 129 10.25 0.41 22.24
CA TYR A 129 9.57 0.98 23.41
C TYR A 129 9.46 2.51 23.38
N ASP A 130 10.12 3.16 22.42
CA ASP A 130 10.07 4.62 22.28
C ASP A 130 8.63 5.10 22.06
N LYS A 131 8.41 6.42 22.21
CA LYS A 131 7.10 7.02 21.94
C LYS A 131 6.77 7.02 20.44
N PRO A 132 5.51 6.79 20.05
CA PRO A 132 5.10 6.87 18.65
C PRO A 132 5.45 8.22 18.01
N LEU A 133 5.68 8.21 16.70
CA LEU A 133 5.92 9.42 15.92
C LEU A 133 4.61 9.84 15.27
N GLU A 134 4.22 11.09 15.45
CA GLU A 134 3.00 11.63 14.87
C GLU A 134 3.32 12.59 13.74
N GLN A 135 2.53 12.49 12.67
CA GLN A 135 2.55 13.38 11.53
C GLN A 135 1.12 13.82 11.21
N THR A 136 0.87 15.12 11.23
CA THR A 136 -0.40 15.72 10.84
C THR A 136 -0.26 16.41 9.50
N ILE A 137 -1.21 16.18 8.59
CA ILE A 137 -1.21 16.77 7.25
C ILE A 137 -2.57 17.31 6.88
N GLN A 138 -2.59 18.56 6.46
CA GLN A 138 -3.76 19.26 5.95
C GLN A 138 -3.49 19.71 4.52
N ALA A 139 -4.39 19.36 3.59
CA ALA A 139 -4.36 19.94 2.26
C ALA A 139 -4.83 21.40 2.32
N LEU A 140 -4.11 22.30 1.66
CA LEU A 140 -4.47 23.72 1.61
C LEU A 140 -5.20 24.02 0.31
N GLY A 141 -6.09 25.01 0.35
CA GLY A 141 -6.88 25.44 -0.82
C GLY A 141 -7.96 24.46 -1.27
N THR A 142 -8.33 23.49 -0.43
CA THR A 142 -9.43 22.54 -0.72
C THR A 142 -10.77 23.11 -0.30
N ALA A 143 -11.83 22.73 -1.00
CA ALA A 143 -13.21 22.97 -0.61
C ALA A 143 -13.60 22.11 0.61
N HIS A 144 -14.60 22.56 1.37
CA HIS A 144 -15.18 21.81 2.48
C HIS A 144 -16.12 20.71 1.94
N VAL A 145 -15.55 19.59 1.51
CA VAL A 145 -16.28 18.45 0.91
C VAL A 145 -16.07 17.18 1.72
N ALA A 146 -17.11 16.38 1.86
CA ALA A 146 -17.08 15.17 2.67
C ALA A 146 -16.33 14.03 1.98
N GLY A 147 -15.56 13.28 2.76
CA GLY A 147 -14.89 12.06 2.31
C GLY A 147 -15.85 10.87 2.16
N ILE A 148 -15.52 9.97 1.24
CA ILE A 148 -16.15 8.65 1.09
C ILE A 148 -15.07 7.58 0.91
N THR A 149 -15.36 6.33 1.28
CA THR A 149 -14.47 5.21 0.97
C THR A 149 -14.72 4.70 -0.44
N GLU A 150 -13.65 4.50 -1.20
CA GLU A 150 -13.66 3.86 -2.50
C GLU A 150 -12.71 2.66 -2.50
N THR A 151 -12.87 1.74 -3.46
CA THR A 151 -11.92 0.66 -3.72
C THR A 151 -11.54 0.68 -5.18
N GLY A 152 -10.23 0.76 -5.45
CA GLY A 152 -9.69 0.89 -6.79
C GLY A 152 -8.22 0.55 -6.83
N ASP A 153 -7.66 0.50 -8.04
CA ASP A 153 -6.22 0.33 -8.23
C ASP A 153 -5.58 1.71 -8.38
N LEU A 154 -4.69 2.06 -7.45
CA LEU A 154 -3.91 3.30 -7.48
C LEU A 154 -2.52 3.09 -8.12
N GLY A 155 -2.26 1.92 -8.71
CA GLY A 155 -0.97 1.54 -9.30
C GLY A 155 -0.19 0.48 -8.51
N TRP A 156 -0.76 -0.04 -7.42
CA TRP A 156 -0.16 -1.06 -6.56
C TRP A 156 -1.12 -2.21 -6.26
N GLY A 157 -2.11 -2.41 -7.14
CA GLY A 157 -3.21 -3.33 -6.94
C GLY A 157 -4.37 -2.67 -6.22
N LYS A 158 -5.46 -3.42 -6.09
CA LYS A 158 -6.69 -2.96 -5.45
C LYS A 158 -6.45 -2.64 -3.98
N ALA A 159 -6.83 -1.43 -3.57
CA ALA A 159 -6.82 -0.99 -2.19
C ALA A 159 -8.06 -0.15 -1.89
N GLN A 160 -8.44 -0.11 -0.61
CA GLN A 160 -9.41 0.86 -0.13
C GLN A 160 -8.70 2.18 0.21
N TYR A 161 -9.33 3.29 -0.10
CA TYR A 161 -8.83 4.63 0.20
C TYR A 161 -10.00 5.56 0.48
N VAL A 162 -9.71 6.70 1.11
CA VAL A 162 -10.68 7.78 1.33
C VAL A 162 -10.50 8.81 0.23
N VAL A 163 -11.56 9.11 -0.49
CA VAL A 163 -11.59 10.16 -1.51
C VAL A 163 -12.49 11.31 -1.07
N TYR A 164 -12.08 12.52 -1.40
CA TYR A 164 -12.81 13.75 -1.21
C TYR A 164 -13.13 14.29 -2.62
N PRO A 165 -14.32 13.98 -3.16
CA PRO A 165 -14.67 14.33 -4.53
C PRO A 165 -14.70 15.84 -4.74
N ASP A 166 -14.09 16.31 -5.84
CA ASP A 166 -13.99 17.73 -6.20
C ASP A 166 -13.47 18.61 -5.05
N ALA A 167 -12.51 18.09 -4.27
CA ALA A 167 -11.80 18.87 -3.26
C ALA A 167 -11.11 20.12 -3.85
N TYR A 168 -10.72 20.07 -5.13
CA TYR A 168 -10.23 21.22 -5.88
C TYR A 168 -11.20 21.51 -7.05
N PRO A 169 -12.29 22.27 -6.82
CA PRO A 169 -13.39 22.38 -7.77
C PRO A 169 -13.01 23.08 -9.07
N GLU A 170 -12.17 24.13 -9.02
CA GLU A 170 -11.73 24.90 -10.20
C GLU A 170 -11.04 24.03 -11.25
N ILE A 171 -10.42 22.94 -10.81
CA ILE A 171 -9.67 22.02 -11.67
C ILE A 171 -10.29 20.61 -11.67
N HIS A 172 -11.51 20.43 -11.15
CA HIS A 172 -12.21 19.14 -11.08
C HIS A 172 -11.32 17.99 -10.61
N ALA A 173 -10.58 18.21 -9.52
CA ALA A 173 -9.68 17.22 -8.96
C ALA A 173 -10.11 16.78 -7.56
N ASP A 174 -9.97 15.49 -7.30
CA ASP A 174 -10.26 14.88 -6.00
C ASP A 174 -8.99 14.83 -5.15
N LEU A 175 -9.14 14.91 -3.83
CA LEU A 175 -8.08 14.57 -2.87
C LEU A 175 -8.27 13.13 -2.41
N ILE A 176 -7.20 12.34 -2.34
CA ILE A 176 -7.24 10.94 -1.93
C ILE A 176 -6.23 10.71 -0.80
N TYR A 177 -6.67 10.06 0.27
CA TYR A 177 -5.81 9.51 1.32
C TYR A 177 -5.79 7.99 1.22
N TRP A 178 -4.58 7.44 1.08
CA TRP A 178 -4.37 6.01 0.93
C TRP A 178 -3.20 5.55 1.78
N VAL A 179 -3.30 4.34 2.34
CA VAL A 179 -2.20 3.70 3.08
C VAL A 179 -1.46 2.73 2.16
N HIS A 180 -0.21 3.07 1.84
CA HIS A 180 0.68 2.13 1.15
C HIS A 180 1.34 1.21 2.19
N GLN A 181 0.94 -0.07 2.22
CA GLN A 181 1.44 -1.09 3.16
C GLN A 181 2.79 -1.72 2.77
N GLY A 182 3.67 -1.00 2.08
CA GLY A 182 4.97 -1.53 1.64
C GLY A 182 5.89 -1.97 2.79
N THR A 183 7.18 -2.16 2.50
CA THR A 183 8.20 -2.42 3.55
C THR A 183 8.30 -1.29 4.58
N ALA A 184 8.03 -0.06 4.15
CA ALA A 184 7.87 1.12 5.00
C ALA A 184 6.45 1.66 4.80
N PRO A 185 5.50 1.27 5.67
CA PRO A 185 4.12 1.72 5.53
C PRO A 185 3.97 3.23 5.73
N ARG A 186 3.05 3.83 4.97
CA ARG A 186 2.91 5.30 4.93
C ARG A 186 1.54 5.74 4.46
N LEU A 187 1.07 6.85 5.02
CA LEU A 187 -0.08 7.58 4.50
C LEU A 187 0.35 8.41 3.28
N ARG A 188 -0.11 8.01 2.09
CA ARG A 188 0.02 8.77 0.85
C ARG A 188 -1.17 9.70 0.63
N LYS A 189 -0.90 10.81 -0.05
CA LYS A 189 -1.88 11.82 -0.44
C LYS A 189 -1.75 12.02 -1.92
N PHE A 190 -2.81 11.71 -2.63
CA PHE A 190 -2.87 11.85 -4.07
C PHE A 190 -3.89 12.89 -4.48
N ILE A 191 -3.63 13.53 -5.60
CA ILE A 191 -4.62 14.35 -6.29
C ILE A 191 -5.03 13.58 -7.54
N ARG A 192 -6.32 13.28 -7.67
CA ARG A 192 -6.89 12.61 -8.84
C ARG A 192 -7.53 13.65 -9.76
N PHE A 193 -6.86 13.96 -10.86
CA PHE A 193 -7.34 14.89 -11.87
C PHE A 193 -8.33 14.17 -12.80
N LYS A 194 -9.57 14.67 -12.84
CA LYS A 194 -10.62 14.18 -13.76
C LYS A 194 -10.69 14.99 -15.05
N GLN A 195 -9.89 16.04 -15.16
CA GLN A 195 -9.68 16.83 -16.37
C GLN A 195 -8.22 17.20 -16.55
N LYS A 196 -7.89 17.69 -17.75
CA LYS A 196 -6.53 18.14 -18.08
C LYS A 196 -6.26 19.52 -17.48
N LEU A 197 -5.05 19.72 -16.98
CA LEU A 197 -4.55 21.06 -16.66
C LEU A 197 -4.11 21.77 -17.93
N PHE A 198 -4.43 23.07 -18.00
CA PHE A 198 -4.01 23.95 -19.10
C PHE A 198 -2.91 24.94 -18.68
N GLU A 199 -2.67 25.06 -17.38
CA GLU A 199 -1.63 25.87 -16.78
C GLU A 199 -0.93 25.08 -15.66
N ASN A 200 0.27 25.50 -15.30
CA ASN A 200 0.98 24.90 -14.18
C ASN A 200 0.24 25.24 -12.89
N THR A 201 0.13 24.27 -11.99
CA THR A 201 -0.62 24.44 -10.74
C THR A 201 0.16 23.89 -9.57
N ASP A 202 0.16 24.65 -8.48
CA ASP A 202 0.80 24.28 -7.23
C ASP A 202 -0.23 23.75 -6.22
N PHE A 203 0.14 22.69 -5.50
CA PHE A 203 -0.67 22.12 -4.43
C PHE A 203 0.11 22.12 -3.13
N GLN A 204 -0.45 22.77 -2.12
CA GLN A 204 0.21 22.94 -0.84
C GLN A 204 -0.40 22.04 0.22
N PHE A 205 0.47 21.50 1.07
CA PHE A 205 0.10 20.71 2.23
C PHE A 205 0.84 21.26 3.43
N ARG A 206 0.09 21.59 4.49
CA ARG A 206 0.66 21.88 5.80
C ARG A 206 0.98 20.56 6.49
N VAL A 207 2.23 20.38 6.90
CA VAL A 207 2.75 19.15 7.50
C VAL A 207 3.33 19.49 8.87
N ILE A 208 2.90 18.79 9.92
CA ILE A 208 3.41 18.95 11.28
C ILE A 208 3.93 17.61 11.77
N TYR A 209 5.09 17.62 12.42
CA TYR A 209 5.70 16.46 13.04
C TYR A 209 5.80 16.58 14.56
N SER A 210 5.74 15.44 15.25
CA SER A 210 6.01 15.37 16.68
C SER A 210 7.47 15.68 17.05
N ASP A 211 8.41 15.46 16.12
CA ASP A 211 9.85 15.67 16.29
C ASP A 211 10.46 16.39 15.07
N GLU A 212 11.68 16.91 15.22
CA GLU A 212 12.40 17.60 14.14
C GLU A 212 12.64 16.65 12.96
N VAL A 213 12.56 17.15 11.72
CA VAL A 213 12.94 16.39 10.51
C VAL A 213 14.25 16.91 9.90
N GLU A 214 14.99 16.00 9.29
CA GLU A 214 16.10 16.27 8.38
C GLU A 214 15.68 16.04 6.93
N THR A 215 16.10 16.92 6.03
CA THR A 215 15.97 16.74 4.59
C THR A 215 17.28 16.19 4.03
N LEU A 216 17.26 14.94 3.57
CA LEU A 216 18.37 14.35 2.84
C LEU A 216 18.16 14.61 1.34
N ASN A 217 18.97 15.49 0.77
CA ASN A 217 18.97 15.74 -0.67
C ASN A 217 20.11 14.95 -1.34
N ASN A 218 19.75 13.97 -2.17
CA ASN A 218 20.72 13.13 -2.89
C ASN A 218 20.82 13.51 -4.38
N GLY A 219 20.48 14.75 -4.76
CA GLY A 219 20.60 15.29 -6.11
C GLY A 219 19.37 15.07 -6.98
N GLU A 220 18.77 13.87 -6.97
CA GLU A 220 17.52 13.56 -7.68
C GLU A 220 16.32 13.37 -6.73
N ASN A 221 16.61 13.13 -5.44
CA ASN A 221 15.63 12.75 -4.44
C ASN A 221 15.80 13.61 -3.20
N VAL A 222 14.72 14.18 -2.69
CA VAL A 222 14.68 14.77 -1.35
C VAL A 222 13.89 13.82 -0.46
N THR A 223 14.57 13.18 0.48
CA THR A 223 13.95 12.35 1.52
C THR A 223 13.85 13.19 2.78
N VAL A 224 12.64 13.54 3.18
CA VAL A 224 12.40 14.09 4.53
C VAL A 224 12.38 12.90 5.48
N THR A 225 13.27 12.89 6.47
CA THR A 225 13.37 11.83 7.49
C THR A 225 13.24 12.49 8.85
N LEU A 226 12.50 11.90 9.79
CA LEU A 226 12.53 12.39 11.17
C LEU A 226 13.95 12.26 11.75
N LYS A 227 14.44 13.36 12.32
CA LYS A 227 15.76 13.45 12.94
C LYS A 227 15.74 12.66 14.23
N GLY A 228 16.50 11.57 14.22
CA GLY A 228 16.74 10.74 15.38
C GLY A 228 17.64 9.60 14.98
N ILE A 229 18.92 9.74 15.31
CA ILE A 229 19.98 8.72 15.14
C ILE A 229 19.60 7.37 15.82
N ASN A 230 18.50 7.33 16.58
CA ASN A 230 17.92 6.15 17.23
C ASN A 230 16.44 5.88 16.89
N SER A 231 15.80 6.59 15.96
CA SER A 231 14.38 6.33 15.68
C SER A 231 14.25 4.99 14.94
N LYS A 232 14.02 3.91 15.69
CA LYS A 232 13.65 2.59 15.16
C LYS A 232 12.36 2.64 14.31
N ARG A 233 11.67 3.79 14.32
CA ARG A 233 10.50 4.12 13.52
C ARG A 233 10.87 5.14 12.46
N GLY A 234 10.98 4.72 11.21
CA GLY A 234 11.09 5.65 10.08
C GLY A 234 9.75 6.34 9.82
N SER A 235 9.74 7.67 9.70
CA SER A 235 8.70 8.41 9.00
C SER A 235 9.37 9.31 7.97
N GLY A 236 8.89 9.26 6.73
CA GLY A 236 9.47 10.05 5.67
C GLY A 236 8.66 9.98 4.38
N TRP A 237 9.04 10.87 3.47
CA TRP A 237 8.44 10.94 2.13
C TRP A 237 9.40 10.35 1.12
N ASP A 238 8.86 9.60 0.16
CA ASP A 238 9.58 9.32 -1.09
C ASP A 238 9.46 10.53 -2.01
N ASN A 239 10.17 10.49 -3.14
CA ASN A 239 9.85 11.32 -4.28
C ASN A 239 8.36 11.30 -4.61
N PHE A 240 7.89 12.43 -5.11
CA PHE A 240 6.56 12.56 -5.66
C PHE A 240 6.59 12.30 -7.15
N TYR A 241 5.52 11.72 -7.67
CA TYR A 241 5.42 11.33 -9.07
C TYR A 241 4.04 11.63 -9.60
N ILE A 242 3.94 11.83 -10.91
CA ILE A 242 2.70 11.94 -11.67
C ILE A 242 2.58 10.75 -12.63
N TRP A 243 1.38 10.16 -12.73
CA TRP A 243 1.08 9.09 -13.68
C TRP A 243 -0.37 9.16 -14.16
N ASP A 244 -0.65 8.55 -15.31
CA ASP A 244 -1.97 8.51 -15.92
C ASP A 244 -2.58 7.11 -15.88
N SER A 245 -3.85 7.00 -16.27
CA SER A 245 -4.57 5.73 -16.25
C SER A 245 -4.13 4.73 -17.32
N LYS A 246 -3.38 5.16 -18.34
CA LYS A 246 -2.93 4.30 -19.44
C LYS A 246 -1.63 3.57 -19.07
N GLY A 247 -0.62 4.33 -18.64
CA GLY A 247 0.68 3.78 -18.25
C GLY A 247 0.74 3.29 -16.80
N GLY A 248 -0.16 3.81 -15.95
CA GLY A 248 -0.18 3.50 -14.53
C GLY A 248 1.13 3.88 -13.82
N TRP A 249 1.36 3.30 -12.65
CA TRP A 249 2.55 3.59 -11.84
C TRP A 249 3.89 3.21 -12.52
N ALA A 250 3.86 2.31 -13.49
CA ALA A 250 5.05 1.86 -14.23
C ALA A 250 5.65 2.96 -15.10
N GLU A 251 4.83 3.88 -15.63
CA GLU A 251 5.25 4.99 -16.51
C GLU A 251 5.21 6.35 -15.82
N ARG A 252 5.30 6.35 -14.48
CA ARG A 252 5.29 7.57 -13.68
C ARG A 252 6.49 8.49 -13.98
N LYS A 253 6.29 9.80 -13.86
CA LYS A 253 7.35 10.82 -13.96
C LYS A 253 7.53 11.53 -12.63
N PRO A 254 8.75 11.88 -12.21
CA PRO A 254 8.95 12.66 -10.99
C PRO A 254 8.28 14.04 -11.13
N ILE A 255 7.75 14.56 -10.02
CA ILE A 255 7.31 15.96 -9.94
C ILE A 255 8.25 16.75 -9.05
N ARG A 256 8.41 18.03 -9.37
CA ARG A 256 9.12 18.97 -8.52
C ARG A 256 8.30 19.29 -7.27
N PHE A 257 9.00 19.54 -6.18
CA PHE A 257 8.37 20.01 -4.95
C PHE A 257 9.32 20.86 -4.12
N ASP A 258 8.74 21.75 -3.34
CA ASP A 258 9.42 22.52 -2.29
C ASP A 258 8.94 22.03 -0.92
N PHE A 259 9.84 22.01 0.08
CA PHE A 259 9.53 21.61 1.45
C PHE A 259 10.18 22.58 2.45
N GLU A 260 9.39 23.53 2.93
CA GLU A 260 9.88 24.70 3.66
C GLU A 260 9.43 24.69 5.11
N LYS A 261 10.37 24.80 6.05
CA LYS A 261 10.04 24.96 7.47
C LYS A 261 9.36 26.31 7.69
N GLN A 262 8.19 26.29 8.34
CA GLN A 262 7.53 27.52 8.74
C GLN A 262 8.17 28.02 10.03
N ILE A 263 8.80 29.20 9.97
CA ILE A 263 9.35 29.86 11.15
C ILE A 263 8.27 30.81 11.66
N LEU A 264 7.58 30.46 12.74
CA LEU A 264 6.68 31.39 13.39
C LEU A 264 7.51 32.55 13.96
N ALA A 265 7.27 33.77 13.49
CA ALA A 265 7.91 34.95 14.04
C ALA A 265 7.51 35.09 15.51
N SER A 266 8.42 34.76 16.44
CA SER A 266 8.12 34.87 17.86
C SER A 266 7.97 36.35 18.23
N THR A 267 6.75 36.73 18.58
CA THR A 267 6.52 37.91 19.42
C THR A 267 6.49 37.39 20.85
N ASN A 268 7.56 37.67 21.62
CA ASN A 268 7.68 37.43 23.07
C ASN A 268 8.38 36.14 23.57
N ASN A 269 9.43 35.64 22.90
CA ASN A 269 10.40 34.68 23.49
C ASN A 269 9.84 33.33 23.99
N VAL A 270 8.68 32.89 23.53
CA VAL A 270 8.22 31.51 23.71
C VAL A 270 7.68 31.00 22.38
N THR A 271 8.55 30.42 21.56
CA THR A 271 8.14 29.54 20.46
C THR A 271 8.35 28.10 20.90
N THR A 272 7.26 27.42 21.25
CA THR A 272 7.18 25.99 20.94
C THR A 272 6.88 25.93 19.45
N ASP A 273 7.92 26.08 18.63
CA ASP A 273 7.78 26.01 17.18
C ASP A 273 7.32 24.58 16.87
N PRO A 274 6.07 24.35 16.41
CA PRO A 274 5.72 23.03 15.92
C PRO A 274 6.72 22.69 14.80
N ASN A 275 7.13 21.43 14.68
CA ASN A 275 7.93 21.00 13.53
C ASN A 275 7.04 21.03 12.29
N GLU A 276 6.73 22.24 11.84
CA GLU A 276 5.74 22.60 10.84
C GLU A 276 6.41 23.02 9.54
N TYR A 277 5.88 22.51 8.45
CA TYR A 277 6.43 22.65 7.12
C TYR A 277 5.30 22.85 6.11
N ILE A 278 5.60 23.55 5.03
CA ILE A 278 4.76 23.59 3.83
C ILE A 278 5.43 22.73 2.76
N LEU A 279 4.71 21.71 2.31
CA LEU A 279 5.02 20.94 1.13
C LEU A 279 4.26 21.52 -0.06
N THR A 280 4.96 22.02 -1.07
CA THR A 280 4.37 22.51 -2.33
C THR A 280 4.73 21.53 -3.45
N LYS A 281 3.73 20.88 -4.06
CA LYS A 281 3.91 20.07 -5.29
C LYS A 281 3.67 20.96 -6.51
N HIS A 282 4.62 20.98 -7.45
CA HIS A 282 4.48 21.72 -8.71
C HIS A 282 4.04 20.79 -9.84
N ILE A 283 2.84 20.99 -10.37
CA ILE A 283 2.26 20.15 -11.40
C ILE A 283 2.32 20.88 -12.74
N GLU A 284 3.10 20.34 -13.67
CA GLU A 284 3.28 20.92 -15.00
C GLU A 284 2.13 20.53 -15.95
N ALA A 285 1.53 21.52 -16.60
CA ALA A 285 0.46 21.31 -17.59
C ALA A 285 0.92 20.48 -18.79
N GLU A 286 2.22 20.51 -19.09
CA GLU A 286 2.84 19.77 -20.20
C GLU A 286 2.51 18.27 -20.15
N TYR A 287 2.48 17.68 -18.95
CA TYR A 287 2.16 16.27 -18.76
C TYR A 287 0.78 15.93 -19.34
N PHE A 288 -0.19 16.84 -19.18
CA PHE A 288 -1.59 16.61 -19.55
C PHE A 288 -1.85 16.67 -21.05
N LYS A 289 -0.92 17.20 -21.88
CA LYS A 289 -1.11 17.23 -23.34
C LYS A 289 -1.36 15.83 -23.91
N THR A 290 -0.64 14.82 -23.40
CA THR A 290 -0.71 13.43 -23.89
C THR A 290 -1.34 12.45 -22.90
N ALA A 291 -1.58 12.86 -21.65
CA ALA A 291 -2.11 11.98 -20.61
C ALA A 291 -3.54 11.51 -20.87
N VAL A 292 -3.83 10.29 -20.39
CA VAL A 292 -5.16 9.67 -20.35
C VAL A 292 -5.74 9.72 -18.94
N LEU A 293 -6.88 10.38 -18.79
CA LEU A 293 -7.52 10.59 -17.50
C LEU A 293 -8.12 9.29 -16.91
N PRO A 294 -8.17 9.15 -15.57
CA PRO A 294 -7.65 10.10 -14.59
C PRO A 294 -6.12 10.13 -14.53
N VAL A 295 -5.58 11.28 -14.09
CA VAL A 295 -4.16 11.46 -13.75
C VAL A 295 -4.02 11.54 -12.23
N PHE A 296 -2.92 11.04 -11.67
CA PHE A 296 -2.63 10.98 -10.24
C PHE A 296 -1.26 11.59 -9.93
N THR A 297 -1.12 12.24 -8.77
CA THR A 297 0.15 12.82 -8.26
C THR A 297 0.44 12.44 -6.81
#